data_AF-T1AJE8-F1
#
_entry.id   AF-T1AJE8-F1
#
_cell.length_a   1.000
_cell.length_b   1.000
_cell.length_c   1.000
_cell.angle_alpha   90.00
_cell.angle_beta   90.00
_cell.angle_gamma   90.00
#
_symmetry.space_group_name_H-M   'P 1'
#
loop_
_entity.id
_entity.type
_entity.pdbx_description
1 polymer ?
#
loop_
_entity_poly.entity_id
_entity_poly.type
_entity_poly.pdbx_seq_one_letter_code
_entity_poly.pdbx_strand_id
1 'polypeptide(L)'
;MLDGVKDAAYNEMVEISLEDGRTISGQVLDSKDGLAVVQAFGSTGGMSKHGTKVRFMGETAKLEVSTDMLGRVFNGIGEPKDGGPDVVGDETLDINGSAINPTARDEPKEFIQTGISTIDGMNTLVRGQKLPIFSAAGLPHNRVAAQIARQAKLPNKSEEFSIVFGGIGINSEEA
;
A
#
# COMPACT_ATOMS: atom_id res chain seq x y z
N MET A 1 -15.94 -3.88 18.74
CA MET A 1 -17.37 -3.76 18.44
C MET A 1 -17.90 -2.55 19.18
N LEU A 2 -18.55 -1.66 18.45
CA LEU A 2 -19.12 -0.42 18.95
C LEU A 2 -20.64 -0.49 18.85
N ASP A 3 -21.34 0.14 19.78
CA ASP A 3 -22.80 0.18 19.87
C ASP A 3 -23.29 1.64 19.81
N GLY A 4 -24.53 1.84 19.39
CA GLY A 4 -25.14 3.15 19.20
C GLY A 4 -24.56 3.96 18.03
N VAL A 5 -23.89 3.29 17.09
CA VAL A 5 -23.27 3.94 15.92
C VAL A 5 -24.33 4.16 14.85
N LYS A 6 -24.42 5.39 14.34
CA LYS A 6 -25.31 5.74 13.23
C LYS A 6 -24.47 5.98 11.97
N ASP A 7 -24.96 5.46 10.84
CA ASP A 7 -24.43 5.73 9.50
C ASP A 7 -22.94 5.36 9.29
N ALA A 8 -22.42 4.38 10.03
CA ALA A 8 -21.11 3.81 9.72
C ALA A 8 -21.15 3.11 8.35
N ALA A 9 -20.16 3.42 7.51
CA ALA A 9 -20.04 2.85 6.18
C ALA A 9 -18.98 1.73 6.12
N TYR A 10 -19.18 0.77 5.22
CA TYR A 10 -18.17 -0.24 4.94
C TYR A 10 -16.88 0.40 4.41
N ASN A 11 -15.73 -0.08 4.84
CA ASN A 11 -14.39 0.46 4.54
C ASN A 11 -14.11 1.88 5.06
N GLU A 12 -15.00 2.46 5.86
CA GLU A 12 -14.79 3.76 6.47
C GLU A 12 -13.62 3.74 7.46
N MET A 13 -12.77 4.76 7.38
CA MET A 13 -11.68 4.96 8.31
C MET A 13 -12.18 5.48 9.65
N VAL A 14 -11.55 4.99 10.71
CA VAL A 14 -11.82 5.45 12.07
C VAL A 14 -10.53 5.76 12.81
N GLU A 15 -10.63 6.72 13.71
CA GLU A 15 -9.55 7.12 14.62
C GLU A 15 -9.92 6.70 16.04
N ILE A 16 -9.04 5.93 16.67
CA ILE A 16 -9.23 5.37 18.01
C ILE A 16 -8.26 6.07 18.96
N SER A 17 -8.78 6.92 19.83
CA SER A 17 -7.99 7.63 20.84
C SER A 17 -8.07 6.89 22.19
N LEU A 18 -6.92 6.56 22.78
CA LEU A 18 -6.79 5.88 24.06
C LEU A 18 -6.58 6.89 25.21
N GLU A 19 -6.76 6.44 26.46
CA GLU A 19 -6.57 7.28 27.66
C GLU A 19 -5.12 7.73 27.86
N ASP A 20 -4.17 6.94 27.37
CA ASP A 20 -2.75 7.25 27.44
C ASP A 20 -2.29 8.27 26.38
N GLY A 21 -3.24 8.81 25.60
CA GLY A 21 -2.99 9.79 24.55
C GLY A 21 -2.54 9.19 23.22
N ARG A 22 -2.39 7.86 23.12
CA ARG A 22 -2.11 7.21 21.83
C ARG A 22 -3.34 7.27 20.94
N THR A 23 -3.10 7.46 19.65
CA THR A 23 -4.11 7.40 18.61
C THR A 23 -3.77 6.27 17.64
N ILE A 24 -4.77 5.47 17.31
CA ILE A 24 -4.63 4.29 16.45
C ILE A 24 -5.66 4.38 15.33
N SER A 25 -5.22 4.24 14.09
CA SER A 25 -6.13 4.16 12.95
C SER A 25 -6.80 2.79 12.87
N GLY A 26 -8.01 2.75 12.31
CA GLY A 26 -8.73 1.52 12.05
C GLY A 26 -9.69 1.66 10.88
N GLN A 27 -10.41 0.59 10.59
CA GLN A 27 -11.37 0.53 9.50
C GLN A 27 -12.63 -0.25 9.91
N VAL A 28 -13.79 0.20 9.44
CA VAL A 28 -15.06 -0.51 9.59
C VAL A 28 -15.09 -1.71 8.66
N LEU A 29 -15.19 -2.91 9.25
CA LEU A 29 -15.34 -4.19 8.54
C LEU A 29 -16.80 -4.55 8.27
N ASP A 30 -17.70 -4.17 9.17
CA ASP A 30 -19.13 -4.44 9.05
C ASP A 30 -19.92 -3.48 9.92
N SER A 31 -21.15 -3.18 9.51
CA SER A 31 -22.07 -2.32 10.24
C SER A 31 -23.50 -2.80 10.07
N LYS A 32 -24.18 -3.08 11.19
CA LYS A 32 -25.57 -3.57 11.18
C LYS A 32 -26.31 -3.17 12.45
N ASP A 33 -27.56 -2.72 12.31
CA ASP A 33 -28.49 -2.46 13.41
C ASP A 33 -27.91 -1.59 14.56
N GLY A 34 -27.15 -0.55 14.21
CA GLY A 34 -26.52 0.34 15.21
C GLY A 34 -25.19 -0.17 15.78
N LEU A 35 -24.73 -1.33 15.32
CA LEU A 35 -23.46 -1.94 15.69
C LEU A 35 -22.44 -1.74 14.57
N ALA A 36 -21.18 -1.49 14.94
CA ALA A 36 -20.07 -1.44 14.01
C ALA A 36 -18.91 -2.34 14.49
N VAL A 37 -18.38 -3.14 13.57
CA VAL A 37 -17.16 -3.94 13.77
C VAL A 37 -16.00 -3.19 13.15
N VAL A 38 -15.04 -2.81 13.98
CA VAL A 38 -13.84 -2.06 13.58
C VAL A 38 -12.61 -2.93 13.76
N GLN A 39 -11.76 -2.95 12.75
CA GLN A 39 -10.39 -3.46 12.81
C GLN A 39 -9.44 -2.31 13.17
N ALA A 40 -8.61 -2.48 14.21
CA ALA A 40 -7.55 -1.52 14.53
C ALA A 40 -6.24 -1.91 13.85
N PHE A 41 -5.50 -0.93 13.29
CA PHE A 41 -4.23 -1.13 12.58
C PHE A 41 -3.00 -1.05 13.50
N GLY A 42 -3.14 -1.50 14.74
CA GLY A 42 -2.07 -1.46 15.74
C GLY A 42 -2.35 -2.32 16.96
N SER A 43 -1.53 -2.14 18.00
CA SER A 43 -1.73 -2.88 19.25
C SER A 43 -3.02 -2.43 19.95
N THR A 44 -3.91 -3.38 20.21
CA THR A 44 -5.11 -3.18 21.01
C THR A 44 -4.83 -3.22 22.53
N GLY A 45 -3.57 -3.41 22.93
CA GLY A 45 -3.14 -3.39 24.32
C GLY A 45 -3.38 -2.02 24.97
N GLY A 46 -4.11 -2.02 26.07
CA GLY A 46 -4.47 -0.80 26.81
C GLY A 46 -5.79 -0.15 26.39
N MET A 47 -6.53 -0.72 25.43
CA MET A 47 -7.88 -0.25 25.10
C MET A 47 -8.85 -0.57 26.24
N SER A 48 -9.31 0.46 26.95
CA SER A 48 -10.33 0.36 28.00
C SER A 48 -11.71 0.74 27.43
N LYS A 49 -12.79 0.06 27.86
CA LYS A 49 -14.15 0.36 27.38
C LYS A 49 -14.64 1.78 27.71
N HIS A 50 -14.15 2.34 28.82
CA HIS A 50 -14.63 3.63 29.34
C HIS A 50 -13.77 4.81 28.87
N GLY A 51 -12.53 4.53 28.47
CA GLY A 51 -11.54 5.53 28.15
C GLY A 51 -11.20 5.67 26.67
N THR A 52 -11.57 4.67 25.87
CA THR A 52 -11.31 4.67 24.44
C THR A 52 -12.41 5.43 23.72
N LYS A 53 -12.04 6.43 22.93
CA LYS A 53 -12.94 7.17 22.05
C LYS A 53 -12.70 6.74 20.61
N VAL A 54 -13.77 6.59 19.84
CA VAL A 54 -13.69 6.28 18.41
C VAL A 54 -14.37 7.40 17.63
N ARG A 55 -13.65 7.94 16.65
CA ARG A 55 -14.15 8.95 15.71
C ARG A 55 -14.23 8.32 14.33
N PHE A 56 -15.43 8.38 13.74
CA PHE A 56 -15.72 7.97 12.39
C PHE A 56 -15.34 9.11 11.43
N MET A 57 -14.55 8.83 10.39
CA MET A 57 -14.02 9.87 9.50
C MET A 57 -14.97 10.21 8.34
N GLY A 58 -15.98 9.35 8.06
CA GLY A 58 -16.91 9.52 6.96
C GLY A 58 -16.29 9.29 5.58
N GLU A 59 -15.07 8.77 5.52
CA GLU A 59 -14.34 8.53 4.28
C GLU A 59 -13.57 7.22 4.32
N THR A 60 -13.32 6.66 3.14
CA THR A 60 -12.46 5.49 2.94
C THR A 60 -10.99 5.87 3.10
N ALA A 61 -10.13 4.85 3.17
CA ALA A 61 -8.69 5.06 3.20
C ALA A 61 -8.22 5.75 1.91
N LYS A 62 -7.55 6.89 2.09
CA LYS A 62 -7.04 7.71 0.99
C LYS A 62 -5.55 7.97 1.15
N LEU A 63 -4.88 8.21 0.04
CA LEU A 63 -3.49 8.61 -0.02
C LEU A 63 -3.36 9.90 -0.83
N GLU A 64 -2.60 10.84 -0.30
CA GLU A 64 -2.15 12.00 -1.05
C GLU A 64 -1.04 11.57 -2.02
N VAL A 65 -1.25 11.84 -3.31
CA VAL A 65 -0.31 11.47 -4.37
C VAL A 65 0.29 12.71 -5.00
N SER A 66 1.59 12.67 -5.26
CA SER A 66 2.32 13.70 -6.00
C SER A 66 3.52 13.08 -6.70
N THR A 67 3.98 13.73 -7.78
CA THR A 67 5.27 13.40 -8.40
C THR A 67 6.44 13.56 -7.43
N ASP A 68 6.29 14.39 -6.39
CA ASP A 68 7.30 14.63 -5.35
C ASP A 68 7.52 13.41 -4.44
N MET A 69 6.69 12.36 -4.57
CA MET A 69 6.90 11.08 -3.90
C MET A 69 8.08 10.30 -4.49
N LEU A 70 8.53 10.62 -5.70
CA LEU A 70 9.65 9.92 -6.34
C LEU A 70 10.94 10.12 -5.53
N GLY A 71 11.55 9.00 -5.12
CA GLY A 71 12.76 8.99 -4.29
C GLY A 71 12.52 9.15 -2.78
N ARG A 72 11.27 9.30 -2.36
CA ARG A 72 10.88 9.32 -0.93
C ARG A 72 10.65 7.91 -0.40
N VAL A 73 10.75 7.75 0.92
CA VAL A 73 10.45 6.49 1.62
C VAL A 73 9.31 6.72 2.59
N PHE A 74 8.27 5.88 2.49
CA PHE A 74 7.07 5.96 3.32
C PHE A 74 6.92 4.73 4.20
N ASN A 75 6.19 4.87 5.31
CA ASN A 75 5.75 3.75 6.13
C ASN A 75 4.52 3.06 5.51
N GLY A 76 4.02 1.99 6.14
CA GLY A 76 2.89 1.20 5.63
C GLY A 76 1.53 1.92 5.57
N ILE A 77 1.42 3.11 6.16
CA ILE A 77 0.21 3.95 6.14
C ILE A 77 0.39 5.22 5.30
N GLY A 78 1.53 5.38 4.61
CA GLY A 78 1.79 6.48 3.69
C GLY A 78 2.48 7.70 4.30
N GLU A 79 2.89 7.67 5.56
CA GLU A 79 3.62 8.79 6.18
C GLU A 79 5.12 8.71 5.84
N PRO A 80 5.80 9.85 5.63
CA PRO A 80 7.24 9.86 5.38
C PRO A 80 8.06 9.20 6.49
N LYS A 81 8.96 8.31 6.12
CA LYS A 81 9.91 7.62 7.01
C LYS A 81 11.36 8.06 6.79
N ASP A 82 11.62 8.82 5.73
CA ASP A 82 12.94 9.35 5.37
C ASP A 82 13.38 10.59 6.17
N GLY A 83 12.54 11.10 7.08
CA GLY A 83 12.80 12.32 7.83
C GLY A 83 12.67 13.60 7.02
N GLY A 84 12.19 13.51 5.78
CA GLY A 84 11.80 14.67 4.97
C GLY A 84 10.44 15.25 5.42
N PRO A 85 10.05 16.41 4.86
CA PRO A 85 8.75 17.00 5.14
C PRO A 85 7.61 16.15 4.57
N ASP A 86 6.40 16.42 5.06
CA ASP A 86 5.17 15.85 4.48
C ASP A 86 5.08 16.20 3.00
N VAL A 87 4.62 15.23 2.21
CA VAL A 87 4.34 15.45 0.79
C VAL A 87 3.01 16.16 0.71
N VAL A 88 2.98 17.32 0.05
CA VAL A 88 1.73 17.99 -0.28
C VAL A 88 1.21 17.33 -1.54
N GLY A 89 0.12 16.55 -1.42
CA GLY A 89 -0.49 15.88 -2.56
C GLY A 89 -1.03 16.86 -3.59
N ASP A 90 -0.83 16.53 -4.88
CA ASP A 90 -1.55 17.19 -5.98
C ASP A 90 -3.01 16.73 -6.00
N GLU A 91 -3.23 15.45 -5.65
CA GLU A 91 -4.53 14.81 -5.60
C GLU A 91 -4.63 13.87 -4.39
N THR A 92 -5.87 13.62 -3.94
CA THR A 92 -6.17 12.63 -2.90
C THR A 92 -6.95 11.47 -3.53
N LEU A 93 -6.37 10.26 -3.53
CA LEU A 93 -6.95 9.08 -4.18
C LEU A 93 -7.33 8.01 -3.17
N ASP A 94 -8.44 7.29 -3.42
CA ASP A 94 -8.82 6.10 -2.65
C ASP A 94 -7.86 4.94 -2.95
N ILE A 95 -7.31 4.32 -1.91
CA ILE A 95 -6.31 3.25 -2.04
C ILE A 95 -6.88 1.97 -2.65
N ASN A 96 -8.21 1.77 -2.61
CA ASN A 96 -8.86 0.63 -3.25
C ASN A 96 -8.79 0.73 -4.79
N GLY A 97 -8.53 1.94 -5.31
CA GLY A 97 -8.47 2.22 -6.72
C GLY A 97 -9.80 1.96 -7.44
N SER A 98 -9.73 1.75 -8.75
CA SER A 98 -10.91 1.47 -9.57
C SER A 98 -10.59 0.39 -10.60
N ALA A 99 -11.56 -0.45 -10.90
CA ALA A 99 -11.41 -1.48 -11.91
C ALA A 99 -11.29 -0.85 -13.31
N ILE A 100 -10.21 -1.18 -14.03
CA ILE A 100 -10.03 -0.73 -15.42
C ILE A 100 -11.03 -1.47 -16.32
N ASN A 101 -11.84 -0.73 -17.06
CA ASN A 101 -12.80 -1.26 -18.03
C ASN A 101 -12.09 -2.16 -19.06
N PRO A 102 -12.51 -3.44 -19.25
CA PRO A 102 -11.90 -4.36 -20.19
C PRO A 102 -11.72 -3.82 -21.62
N THR A 103 -12.67 -3.03 -22.13
CA THR A 103 -12.60 -2.48 -23.50
C THR A 103 -11.64 -1.31 -23.64
N ALA A 104 -11.24 -0.69 -22.52
CA ALA A 104 -10.24 0.38 -22.48
C ALA A 104 -8.82 -0.16 -22.23
N ARG A 105 -8.65 -1.48 -22.15
CA ARG A 105 -7.34 -2.11 -21.90
C ARG A 105 -6.59 -2.27 -23.21
N ASP A 106 -5.39 -1.71 -23.25
CA ASP A 106 -4.41 -2.03 -24.27
C ASP A 106 -3.68 -3.34 -23.93
N GLU A 107 -3.39 -4.12 -24.96
CA GLU A 107 -2.64 -5.36 -24.81
C GLU A 107 -1.17 -5.10 -24.43
N PRO A 108 -0.62 -5.84 -23.46
CA PRO A 108 0.82 -5.84 -23.16
C PRO A 108 1.64 -6.23 -24.38
N LYS A 109 2.52 -5.33 -24.85
CA LYS A 109 3.34 -5.56 -26.07
C LYS A 109 4.82 -5.23 -25.92
N GLU A 110 5.21 -4.46 -24.90
CA GLU A 110 6.57 -3.93 -24.78
C GLU A 110 7.45 -4.76 -23.84
N PHE A 111 8.63 -5.17 -24.32
CA PHE A 111 9.61 -5.90 -23.50
C PHE A 111 10.22 -5.03 -22.40
N ILE A 112 10.25 -5.55 -21.18
CA ILE A 112 11.00 -4.99 -20.04
C ILE A 112 12.25 -5.83 -19.85
N GLN A 113 13.42 -5.22 -20.02
CA GLN A 113 14.69 -5.89 -19.75
C GLN A 113 14.94 -5.89 -18.24
N THR A 114 14.91 -7.06 -17.61
CA THR A 114 15.14 -7.23 -16.17
C THR A 114 16.61 -7.34 -15.79
N GLY A 115 17.48 -7.70 -16.75
CA GLY A 115 18.90 -7.94 -16.52
C GLY A 115 19.23 -9.34 -16.01
N ILE A 116 18.23 -10.22 -15.90
CA ILE A 116 18.39 -11.62 -15.52
C ILE A 116 18.11 -12.48 -16.75
N SER A 117 19.13 -13.13 -17.30
CA SER A 117 19.03 -13.87 -18.58
C SER A 117 17.94 -14.95 -18.58
N THR A 118 17.71 -15.63 -17.46
CA THR A 118 16.65 -16.66 -17.36
C THR A 118 15.25 -16.06 -17.38
N ILE A 119 15.08 -14.82 -16.92
CA ILE A 119 13.81 -14.09 -17.04
C ILE A 119 13.72 -13.54 -18.46
N ASP A 120 14.69 -12.75 -18.89
CA ASP A 120 14.65 -12.05 -20.18
C ASP A 120 14.55 -13.01 -21.39
N GLY A 121 15.23 -14.16 -21.34
CA GLY A 121 15.29 -15.12 -22.44
C GLY A 121 14.25 -16.24 -22.41
N MET A 122 13.78 -16.65 -21.23
CA MET A 122 12.87 -17.80 -21.10
C MET A 122 11.48 -17.44 -20.58
N ASN A 123 11.35 -16.36 -19.79
CA ASN A 123 10.09 -15.94 -19.16
C ASN A 123 9.97 -14.41 -19.26
N THR A 124 10.06 -13.92 -20.48
CA THR A 124 10.18 -12.50 -20.81
C THR A 124 9.05 -11.68 -20.18
N LEU A 125 9.41 -10.62 -19.46
CA LEU A 125 8.45 -9.69 -18.86
C LEU A 125 7.99 -8.65 -19.88
N VAL A 126 6.68 -8.44 -19.96
CA VAL A 126 6.04 -7.45 -20.84
C VAL A 126 5.38 -6.33 -20.01
N ARG A 127 5.41 -5.08 -20.49
CA ARG A 127 4.76 -3.93 -19.86
C ARG A 127 3.26 -4.17 -19.70
N GLY A 128 2.78 -4.07 -18.46
CA GLY A 128 1.39 -4.37 -18.09
C GLY A 128 1.15 -5.82 -17.67
N GLN A 129 2.14 -6.71 -17.79
CA GLN A 129 2.07 -8.08 -17.30
C GLN A 129 2.27 -8.14 -15.79
N LYS A 130 1.61 -9.12 -15.16
CA LYS A 130 1.83 -9.49 -13.75
C LYS A 130 2.65 -10.78 -13.71
N LEU A 131 3.92 -10.70 -13.28
CA LEU A 131 4.82 -11.84 -13.19
C LEU A 131 5.24 -12.08 -11.73
N PRO A 132 4.64 -13.07 -11.03
CA PRO A 132 5.03 -13.38 -9.65
C PRO A 132 6.36 -14.15 -9.60
N ILE A 133 7.15 -13.90 -8.54
CA ILE A 133 8.34 -14.70 -8.21
C ILE A 133 8.01 -15.54 -6.98
N PHE A 134 8.00 -16.86 -7.14
CA PHE A 134 7.85 -17.79 -6.01
C PHE A 134 9.21 -18.14 -5.44
N SER A 135 9.32 -18.10 -4.11
CA SER A 135 10.53 -18.39 -3.36
C SER A 135 10.19 -19.15 -2.08
N ALA A 136 11.23 -19.56 -1.34
CA ALA A 136 11.13 -20.22 -0.05
C ALA A 136 11.98 -19.50 1.00
N ALA A 137 11.70 -19.76 2.27
CA ALA A 137 12.48 -19.23 3.38
C ALA A 137 13.97 -19.59 3.23
N GLY A 138 14.85 -18.60 3.45
CA GLY A 138 16.29 -18.74 3.30
C GLY A 138 16.82 -18.60 1.86
N LEU A 139 15.96 -18.52 0.84
CA LEU A 139 16.40 -18.24 -0.54
C LEU A 139 16.58 -16.73 -0.77
N PRO A 140 17.51 -16.31 -1.65
CA PRO A 140 17.90 -14.91 -1.84
C PRO A 140 16.92 -14.11 -2.74
N HIS A 141 15.62 -14.20 -2.47
CA HIS A 141 14.58 -13.53 -3.23
C HIS A 141 14.67 -12.00 -3.17
N ASN A 142 15.09 -11.46 -2.02
CA ASN A 142 15.39 -10.04 -1.85
C ASN A 142 16.49 -9.56 -2.80
N ARG A 143 17.56 -10.35 -3.00
CA ARG A 143 18.64 -10.02 -3.93
C ARG A 143 18.16 -10.00 -5.38
N VAL A 144 17.29 -10.94 -5.76
CA VAL A 144 16.67 -10.98 -7.09
C VAL A 144 15.77 -9.76 -7.28
N ALA A 145 14.89 -9.44 -6.33
CA ALA A 145 14.04 -8.25 -6.40
C ALA A 145 14.86 -6.96 -6.51
N ALA A 146 15.91 -6.81 -5.69
CA ALA A 146 16.81 -5.66 -5.75
C ALA A 146 17.61 -5.60 -7.07
N GLN A 147 18.00 -6.75 -7.64
CA GLN A 147 18.66 -6.78 -8.94
C GLN A 147 17.71 -6.32 -10.05
N ILE A 148 16.48 -6.82 -10.07
CA ILE A 148 15.45 -6.39 -11.03
C ILE A 148 15.22 -4.88 -10.87
N ALA A 149 15.04 -4.39 -9.65
CA ALA A 149 14.84 -2.95 -9.41
C ALA A 149 16.01 -2.09 -9.90
N ARG A 150 17.25 -2.56 -9.82
CA ARG A 150 18.42 -1.80 -10.30
C ARG A 150 18.62 -1.85 -11.81
N GLN A 151 18.20 -2.93 -12.46
CA GLN A 151 18.54 -3.23 -13.86
C GLN A 151 17.36 -3.07 -14.82
N ALA A 152 16.12 -3.05 -14.30
CA ALA A 152 14.91 -2.92 -15.08
C ALA A 152 14.93 -1.66 -15.94
N LYS A 153 14.77 -1.83 -17.26
CA LYS A 153 14.74 -0.72 -18.22
C LYS A 153 13.99 -1.10 -19.50
N LEU A 154 13.65 -0.07 -20.27
CA LEU A 154 13.14 -0.20 -21.64
C LEU A 154 14.31 -0.04 -22.63
N PRO A 155 14.76 -1.10 -23.32
CA PRO A 155 16.01 -1.06 -24.10
C PRO A 155 15.98 -0.12 -25.31
N ASN A 156 14.80 0.23 -25.83
CA ASN A 156 14.63 0.97 -27.10
C ASN A 156 13.84 2.28 -26.94
N LYS A 157 13.68 2.79 -25.73
CA LYS A 157 12.89 4.00 -25.49
C LYS A 157 13.54 4.92 -24.47
N SER A 158 13.49 6.22 -24.74
CA SER A 158 13.78 7.28 -23.78
C SER A 158 12.54 7.67 -22.97
N GLU A 159 11.67 6.69 -22.68
CA GLU A 159 10.48 6.93 -21.86
C GLU A 159 10.87 6.94 -20.38
N GLU A 160 10.15 7.73 -19.59
CA GLU A 160 10.31 7.77 -18.15
C GLU A 160 9.97 6.40 -17.55
N PHE A 161 10.88 5.88 -16.74
CA PHE A 161 10.73 4.59 -16.07
C PHE A 161 10.94 4.79 -14.57
N SER A 162 9.92 4.45 -13.79
CA SER A 162 9.94 4.58 -12.33
C SER A 162 9.56 3.24 -11.70
N ILE A 163 10.12 3.00 -10.52
CA ILE A 163 9.88 1.76 -9.76
C ILE A 163 9.28 2.14 -8.42
N VAL A 164 8.17 1.49 -8.09
CA VAL A 164 7.56 1.56 -6.77
C VAL A 164 7.87 0.26 -6.04
N PHE A 165 8.54 0.35 -4.89
CA PHE A 165 8.86 -0.80 -4.06
C PHE A 165 7.94 -0.84 -2.83
N GLY A 166 7.23 -1.95 -2.64
CA GLY A 166 6.38 -2.19 -1.48
C GLY A 166 6.90 -3.35 -0.65
N GLY A 167 7.35 -3.08 0.57
CA GLY A 167 7.77 -4.09 1.54
C GLY A 167 6.66 -4.43 2.53
N ILE A 168 6.29 -5.70 2.67
CA ILE A 168 5.25 -6.17 3.60
C ILE A 168 5.88 -7.16 4.58
N GLY A 169 5.89 -6.82 5.87
CA GLY A 169 6.37 -7.72 6.93
C GLY A 169 7.84 -8.11 6.82
N ILE A 170 8.66 -7.32 6.10
CA ILE A 170 10.10 -7.55 5.95
C ILE A 170 10.83 -7.34 7.27
N ASN A 171 11.86 -8.14 7.52
CA ASN A 171 12.69 -7.98 8.71
C ASN A 171 13.61 -6.75 8.57
N SER A 172 14.17 -6.27 9.68
CA SER A 172 15.03 -5.07 9.70
C SER A 172 16.38 -5.25 8.98
N GLU A 173 16.79 -6.50 8.70
CA GLU A 173 18.02 -6.79 7.95
C GLU A 173 17.77 -6.77 6.42
N GLU A 174 16.53 -6.97 6.00
CA GLU A 174 16.06 -6.97 4.61
C GLU A 174 15.47 -5.63 4.16
N ALA A 175 15.09 -4.77 5.13
CA ALA A 175 14.56 -3.42 4.93
C ALA A 175 15.66 -2.38 4.69
#